data_AF-A0A382K7I3-F1
#
_entry.id   AF-A0A382K7I3-F1
#
_cell.length_a   1.000
_cell.length_b   1.000
_cell.length_c   1.000
_cell.angle_alpha   90.00
_cell.angle_beta   90.00
_cell.angle_gamma   90.00
#
_symmetry.space_group_name_H-M   'P 1'
#
loop_
_entity.id
_entity.type
_entity.pdbx_description
1 polymer ?
#
loop_
_entity_poly.entity_id
_entity_poly.type
_entity_poly.pdbx_seq_one_letter_code
_entity_poly.pdbx_strand_id
1 'polypeptide(L)'
;MESKIFNLSLPLKITVALVISFWCLIAVFPLLWIFVMSIKLPVDSFASNPLEVIFGPATKLQVGGLSIINFLVIGVTIYVLYKIYQLRFSFFSIVT
;
A
#
# COMPACT_ATOMS: atom_id res chain seq x y z
N MET A 1 3.73 4.84 30.92
CA MET A 1 3.58 3.37 31.04
C MET A 1 4.66 2.74 30.17
N GLU A 2 5.73 2.20 30.76
CA GLU A 2 6.69 1.41 29.97
C GLU A 2 5.98 0.16 29.45
N SER A 3 6.05 -0.07 28.13
CA SER A 3 5.37 -1.23 27.55
C SER A 3 6.15 -2.49 27.90
N LYS A 4 5.48 -3.46 28.53
CA LYS A 4 6.07 -4.75 28.96
C LYS A 4 6.71 -5.54 27.80
N ILE A 5 6.40 -5.18 26.56
CA ILE A 5 6.94 -5.75 25.32
C ILE A 5 8.47 -5.53 25.24
N PHE A 6 9.00 -4.41 25.75
CA PHE A 6 10.45 -4.15 25.69
C PHE A 6 11.28 -5.02 26.65
N ASN A 7 10.66 -5.59 27.70
CA ASN A 7 11.31 -6.39 28.74
C ASN A 7 11.29 -7.92 28.47
N LEU A 8 10.89 -8.36 27.27
CA LEU A 8 10.91 -9.77 26.90
C LEU A 8 12.34 -10.32 26.75
N SER A 9 12.55 -11.59 27.09
CA SER A 9 13.80 -12.30 26.77
C SER A 9 13.98 -12.40 25.24
N LEU A 10 15.23 -12.47 24.77
CA LEU A 10 15.54 -12.48 23.34
C LEU A 10 14.76 -13.56 22.55
N PRO A 11 14.62 -14.81 23.04
CA PRO A 11 13.83 -15.82 22.32
C PRO A 11 12.35 -15.42 22.17
N LEU A 12 11.75 -14.85 23.22
CA LEU A 12 10.36 -14.38 23.18
C LEU A 12 10.17 -13.25 22.18
N LYS A 13 11.11 -12.29 22.10
CA LYS A 13 11.06 -11.21 21.10
C LYS A 13 11.05 -11.74 19.68
N ILE A 14 11.91 -12.72 19.38
CA ILE A 14 11.99 -13.35 18.06
C ILE A 14 10.68 -14.07 17.72
N THR A 15 10.18 -14.88 18.65
CA THR A 15 8.91 -15.60 18.45
C THR A 15 7.75 -14.65 18.18
N VAL A 16 7.63 -13.58 18.99
CA VAL A 16 6.59 -12.56 18.80
C VAL A 16 6.74 -11.88 17.44
N ALA A 17 7.96 -11.48 17.06
CA ALA A 17 8.20 -10.85 15.77
C ALA A 17 7.85 -11.77 14.60
N LEU A 18 8.20 -13.05 14.66
CA LEU A 18 7.87 -14.02 13.61
C LEU A 18 6.37 -14.24 13.48
N VAL A 19 5.68 -14.45 14.61
CA VAL A 19 4.23 -14.66 14.63
C VAL A 19 3.50 -13.43 14.09
N ILE A 20 3.88 -12.23 14.55
CA ILE A 20 3.27 -10.98 14.08
C ILE A 20 3.56 -10.78 12.59
N SER A 21 4.81 -10.90 12.15
CA SER A 21 5.16 -10.72 10.73
C SER A 21 4.43 -11.70 9.83
N PHE A 22 4.29 -12.95 10.26
CA PHE A 22 3.54 -13.97 9.54
C PHE A 22 2.05 -13.61 9.43
N TRP A 23 1.43 -13.20 10.54
CA TRP A 23 0.04 -12.75 10.53
C TRP A 23 -0.16 -11.49 9.69
N CYS A 24 0.75 -10.53 9.75
CA CYS A 24 0.72 -9.34 8.90
C CYS A 24 0.81 -9.71 7.42
N LEU A 25 1.66 -10.66 7.04
CA LEU A 25 1.79 -11.11 5.66
C LEU A 25 0.46 -11.68 5.14
N ILE A 26 -0.21 -12.50 5.93
CA ILE A 26 -1.54 -13.04 5.60
C ILE A 26 -2.58 -11.92 5.53
N ALA A 27 -2.59 -11.02 6.52
CA ALA A 27 -3.57 -9.93 6.60
C ALA A 27 -3.42 -8.92 5.45
N VAL A 28 -2.23 -8.79 4.86
CA VAL A 28 -1.98 -7.92 3.72
C VAL A 28 -2.54 -8.50 2.42
N PHE A 29 -2.77 -9.81 2.32
CA PHE A 29 -3.24 -10.45 1.09
C PHE A 29 -4.54 -9.83 0.53
N PRO A 30 -5.63 -9.64 1.30
CA PRO A 30 -6.85 -9.01 0.77
C PRO A 30 -6.64 -7.58 0.30
N LEU A 31 -5.75 -6.81 0.97
CA LEU A 31 -5.43 -5.44 0.58
C LEU A 31 -4.68 -5.40 -0.75
N LEU A 32 -3.69 -6.27 -0.93
CA LEU A 32 -2.98 -6.41 -2.20
C LEU A 32 -3.91 -6.87 -3.32
N TRP A 33 -4.82 -7.79 -3.01
CA TRP A 33 -5.77 -8.30 -3.98
C TRP A 33 -6.73 -7.22 -4.49
N ILE A 34 -7.30 -6.42 -3.58
CA ILE A 34 -8.14 -5.26 -3.92
C ILE A 34 -7.33 -4.24 -4.73
N PHE A 35 -6.10 -3.94 -4.33
CA PHE A 35 -5.22 -3.03 -5.05
C PHE A 35 -5.00 -3.49 -6.50
N VAL A 36 -4.66 -4.77 -6.70
CA VAL A 36 -4.42 -5.37 -8.03
C VAL A 36 -5.66 -5.31 -8.92
N MET A 37 -6.86 -5.47 -8.37
CA MET A 37 -8.13 -5.37 -9.10
C MET A 37 -8.55 -3.92 -9.39
N SER A 38 -8.18 -2.97 -8.52
CA SER A 38 -8.60 -1.55 -8.64
C SER A 38 -8.08 -0.84 -9.89
N ILE A 39 -7.03 -1.39 -10.51
CA ILE A 39 -6.33 -0.81 -11.66
C ILE A 39 -6.63 -1.53 -12.98
N LYS A 40 -7.57 -2.50 -12.98
CA LYS A 40 -7.89 -3.34 -14.14
C LYS A 40 -9.33 -3.18 -14.60
N LEU A 41 -9.57 -3.55 -15.86
CA LEU A 41 -10.92 -3.66 -16.39
C LEU A 41 -11.71 -4.75 -15.65
N PRO A 42 -13.05 -4.60 -15.50
CA PRO A 42 -13.88 -5.57 -14.79
C PRO A 42 -13.73 -7.01 -15.30
N VAL A 43 -13.51 -7.20 -16.61
CA VAL A 43 -13.30 -8.52 -17.22
C VAL A 43 -12.08 -9.25 -16.66
N ASP A 44 -10.98 -8.54 -16.40
CA ASP A 44 -9.78 -9.13 -15.80
C ASP A 44 -9.89 -9.18 -14.28
N SER A 45 -10.52 -8.18 -13.66
CA SER A 45 -10.69 -8.12 -12.20
C SER A 45 -11.57 -9.23 -11.65
N PHE A 46 -12.53 -9.74 -12.43
CA PHE A 46 -13.41 -10.83 -12.00
C PHE A 46 -13.13 -12.15 -12.74
N ALA A 47 -11.93 -12.29 -13.33
CA ALA A 47 -11.52 -13.53 -13.98
C ALA A 47 -11.43 -14.69 -12.97
N SER A 48 -11.82 -15.88 -13.40
CA SER A 48 -11.76 -17.10 -12.57
C SER A 48 -10.33 -17.56 -12.32
N ASN A 49 -9.41 -17.23 -13.23
CA ASN A 49 -7.99 -17.54 -13.14
C ASN A 49 -7.24 -16.39 -12.44
N PRO A 50 -6.62 -16.61 -11.26
CA PRO A 50 -5.87 -15.59 -10.56
C PRO A 50 -4.72 -14.99 -11.37
N LEU A 51 -4.13 -15.75 -12.29
CA LEU A 51 -3.07 -15.23 -13.17
C LEU A 51 -3.61 -14.17 -14.13
N GLU A 52 -4.84 -14.33 -14.63
CA GLU A 52 -5.50 -13.33 -15.47
C GLU A 52 -5.80 -12.06 -14.66
N VAL A 53 -6.22 -12.21 -13.40
CA VAL A 53 -6.39 -11.07 -12.48
C VAL A 53 -5.07 -10.36 -12.21
N ILE A 54 -3.94 -11.07 -12.13
CA ILE A 54 -2.63 -10.47 -11.87
C ILE A 54 -2.12 -9.74 -13.13
N PHE A 55 -2.13 -10.41 -14.29
CA PHE A 55 -1.51 -9.89 -15.51
C PHE A 55 -2.43 -8.95 -16.31
N GLY A 56 -3.74 -9.13 -16.26
CA GLY A 56 -4.73 -8.28 -16.94
C GLY A 56 -4.54 -8.18 -18.46
N PRO A 57 -4.62 -9.30 -19.21
CA PRO A 57 -4.38 -9.29 -20.65
C PRO A 57 -5.33 -8.36 -21.41
N ALA A 58 -6.62 -8.32 -21.06
CA ALA A 58 -7.58 -7.45 -21.73
C ALA A 58 -7.33 -5.98 -21.40
N THR A 59 -7.01 -5.67 -20.14
CA THR A 59 -6.64 -4.32 -19.66
C THR A 59 -5.43 -3.81 -20.42
N LYS A 60 -4.39 -4.63 -20.56
CA LYS A 60 -3.17 -4.27 -21.29
C LYS A 60 -3.45 -3.95 -22.76
N LEU A 61 -4.33 -4.71 -23.42
CA LEU A 61 -4.66 -4.54 -24.83
C LEU A 61 -5.58 -3.33 -25.10
N GLN A 62 -6.53 -3.05 -24.20
CA GLN A 62 -7.57 -2.05 -24.44
C GLN A 62 -7.23 -0.66 -23.90
N VAL A 63 -6.64 -0.58 -22.70
CA VAL A 63 -6.47 0.69 -21.97
C VAL A 63 -5.00 1.05 -21.74
N GLY A 64 -4.11 0.07 -21.88
CA GLY A 64 -2.72 0.20 -21.48
C GLY A 64 -2.57 0.12 -19.96
N GLY A 65 -1.63 -0.69 -19.48
CA GLY A 65 -1.38 -0.86 -18.04
C GLY A 65 -0.76 0.38 -17.38
N LEU A 66 -0.43 0.29 -16.10
CA LEU A 66 0.29 1.35 -15.40
C LEU A 66 1.68 1.55 -15.98
N SER A 67 1.95 2.75 -16.50
CA SER A 67 3.26 3.13 -17.02
C SER A 67 4.17 3.72 -15.93
N ILE A 68 5.47 3.79 -16.20
CA ILE A 68 6.44 4.47 -15.30
C ILE A 68 6.06 5.94 -15.07
N ILE A 69 5.46 6.58 -16.08
CA ILE A 69 5.02 7.97 -16.03
C ILE A 69 3.87 8.12 -15.02
N ASN A 70 2.95 7.15 -14.96
CA ASN A 70 1.86 7.16 -13.98
C ASN A 70 2.42 7.17 -12.55
N PHE A 71 3.43 6.34 -12.27
CA PHE A 71 4.07 6.32 -10.96
C PHE A 71 4.78 7.62 -10.63
N LEU A 72 5.48 8.24 -11.60
CA LEU A 72 6.11 9.54 -11.41
C LEU A 72 5.08 10.63 -11.13
N VAL A 73 3.99 10.69 -11.89
CA VAL A 73 2.91 11.67 -11.70
C VAL A 73 2.27 11.51 -10.32
N ILE A 74 1.98 10.28 -9.89
CA ILE A 74 1.44 10.01 -8.55
C ILE A 74 2.45 10.46 -7.47
N GLY A 75 3.73 10.13 -7.63
CA GLY A 75 4.78 10.52 -6.67
C GLY A 75 4.92 12.04 -6.54
N VAL A 76 4.96 12.76 -7.66
CA VAL A 76 4.99 14.24 -7.68
C VAL A 76 3.72 14.81 -7.04
N THR A 77 2.56 14.25 -7.35
CA THR A 77 1.27 14.69 -6.77
C THR A 77 1.28 14.55 -5.25
N ILE A 78 1.71 13.40 -4.71
CA ILE A 78 1.82 13.18 -3.27
C ILE A 78 2.81 14.17 -2.64
N TYR A 79 3.97 14.40 -3.27
CA TYR A 79 4.96 15.34 -2.78
C TYR A 79 4.43 16.78 -2.68
N VAL A 80 3.74 17.24 -3.73
CA VAL A 80 3.13 18.58 -3.76
C VAL A 80 2.06 18.71 -2.68
N LEU A 81 1.16 17.73 -2.54
CA LEU A 81 0.13 17.73 -1.50
C LEU A 81 0.74 17.76 -0.10
N TYR A 82 1.81 16.98 0.13
CA TYR A 82 2.55 17.00 1.39
C TYR A 82 3.16 18.37 1.69
N LYS A 83 3.76 19.03 0.69
CA LYS A 83 4.29 20.38 0.83
C LYS A 83 3.21 21.41 1.14
N ILE A 84 2.06 21.34 0.48
CA ILE A 84 0.91 22.22 0.75
C ILE A 84 0.42 22.02 2.18
N TYR A 85 0.29 20.76 2.63
CA TYR A 85 -0.12 20.45 3.99
C TYR A 85 0.84 21.05 5.03
N GLN A 86 2.16 20.92 4.82
CA GLN A 86 3.17 21.48 5.70
C GLN A 86 3.16 23.01 5.73
N LEU A 87 3.01 23.66 4.57
CA LEU A 87 2.88 25.12 4.48
C LEU A 87 1.66 25.61 5.26
N ARG A 88 0.51 24.93 5.11
CA ARG A 88 -0.70 25.24 5.87
C ARG A 88 -0.47 25.10 7.38
N PHE A 89 0.18 24.01 7.80
CA PHE A 89 0.47 23.77 9.21
C PHE A 89 1.39 24.86 9.79
N SER A 90 2.46 25.22 9.08
CA SER A 90 3.36 26.30 9.49
C SER A 90 2.67 27.66 9.57
N PHE A 91 1.78 27.98 8.63
CA PHE A 91 1.01 29.23 8.67
C PHE A 91 0.08 29.27 9.88
N PHE A 92 -0.63 28.17 10.16
CA PHE A 92 -1.54 28.10 11.30
C PHE A 92 -0.78 28.23 12.63
N SER A 93 0.40 27.61 12.75
CA SER A 93 1.26 27.71 13.93
C SER A 93 1.87 29.09 14.18
N ILE A 94 1.89 29.99 13.19
CA ILE A 94 2.40 31.37 13.34
C ILE A 94 1.27 32.33 13.75
N VAL A 95 0.02 32.00 13.42
CA VAL A 95 -1.15 32.86 13.64
C VAL A 95 -1.81 32.64 15.02
N THR A 96 -1.56 31.49 15.66
CA THR A 96 -1.89 31.22 17.09
C THR A 96 -0.66 31.28 17.96
#